data_AF-A0A3A4VR08-F1
#
_entry.id   AF-A0A3A4VR08-F1
#
_cell.length_a   1.000
_cell.length_b   1.000
_cell.length_c   1.000
_cell.angle_alpha   90.00
_cell.angle_beta   90.00
_cell.angle_gamma   90.00
#
_symmetry.space_group_name_H-M   'P 1'
#
loop_
_entity.id
_entity.type
_entity.pdbx_description
1 polymer ?
#
loop_
_entity_poly.entity_id
_entity_poly.type
_entity_poly.pdbx_seq_one_letter_code
_entity_poly.pdbx_strand_id
1 'polypeptide(L)'
;MMKPGKRFLNVIFFFMILIVLPACAKTGGDFVNGEEQASSAALNNKTQLIPDAELVYSPAQVGFDAAVFIEEQGGYLNGYTEEVDGRWMSGAQIVAEVSLFYSVNPRLLLALLEYRAGWVSEANPDYQGKYPLIQAEPTYEGLFSQLSWAANTLNRGFYTHEVGALPEISLQDGSRVTLPEDLNDASAALYYFFGTLLEYHDWELAVSPLGFYAEYVRLFGDPFQYDMGMLLPEGLAQPTLQLPFAQGERWHYTSGPHSAWGDGAAWAALDFSPPGEEFGCFTSAAWVRAAANGVIVYAENGVVLQDLDGDGDIRSGWALLYMHIAQAGRVAAGTRLQAGDAIGHPSCEGGPSTGTHTHLARRYNGVWIAADRDMPFILSGWKSGGSGAQYEGTLILDTTIIEASGYVTDENEIYW
;
A
#
# COMPACT_ATOMS: atom_id res chain seq x y z
N MET A 1 -64.95 -2.09 -37.06
CA MET A 1 -64.87 -3.46 -37.62
C MET A 1 -63.58 -4.09 -37.10
N MET A 2 -63.63 -4.82 -35.98
CA MET A 2 -63.85 -6.28 -35.86
C MET A 2 -62.71 -7.14 -36.44
N LYS A 3 -61.91 -7.66 -35.49
CA LYS A 3 -61.12 -8.92 -35.42
C LYS A 3 -61.81 -10.12 -36.11
N PRO A 4 -61.12 -11.25 -36.46
CA PRO A 4 -60.49 -12.23 -35.53
C PRO A 4 -59.23 -12.94 -36.11
N GLY A 5 -58.44 -13.79 -35.44
CA GLY A 5 -58.52 -14.53 -34.17
C GLY A 5 -57.86 -15.92 -34.35
N LYS A 6 -57.31 -16.47 -33.24
CA LYS A 6 -56.93 -17.88 -32.89
C LYS A 6 -55.62 -17.81 -32.06
N ARG A 7 -55.50 -18.04 -30.74
CA ARG A 7 -56.05 -18.97 -29.72
C ARG A 7 -55.77 -20.46 -29.96
N PHE A 8 -55.00 -21.06 -29.04
CA PHE A 8 -55.02 -22.39 -28.38
C PHE A 8 -53.58 -22.68 -27.87
N LEU A 9 -53.25 -23.25 -26.70
CA LEU A 9 -53.97 -23.76 -25.52
C LEU A 9 -52.94 -23.99 -24.38
N ASN A 10 -53.45 -24.04 -23.15
CA ASN A 10 -52.83 -24.25 -21.84
C ASN A 10 -52.04 -25.55 -21.60
N VAL A 11 -51.09 -25.50 -20.64
CA VAL A 11 -50.83 -26.49 -19.55
C VAL A 11 -50.22 -25.69 -18.37
N ILE A 12 -50.95 -25.30 -17.31
CA ILE A 12 -51.22 -25.94 -15.99
C ILE A 12 -49.98 -26.38 -15.17
N PHE A 13 -49.71 -25.57 -14.12
CA PHE A 13 -49.26 -25.83 -12.73
C PHE A 13 -48.18 -26.89 -12.40
N PHE A 14 -47.14 -26.46 -11.65
CA PHE A 14 -46.84 -27.04 -10.33
C PHE A 14 -46.10 -26.06 -9.40
N PHE A 15 -46.56 -26.02 -8.15
CA PHE A 15 -45.96 -25.33 -7.00
C PHE A 15 -44.74 -26.11 -6.50
N MET A 16 -43.64 -25.44 -6.14
CA MET A 16 -42.55 -26.04 -5.35
C MET A 16 -42.10 -24.97 -4.34
N ILE A 17 -42.78 -24.85 -3.20
CA ILE A 17 -42.42 -25.44 -1.90
C ILE A 17 -40.94 -25.30 -1.58
N LEU A 18 -40.66 -24.25 -0.80
CA LEU A 18 -39.51 -24.05 0.06
C LEU A 18 -39.34 -25.27 0.97
N ILE A 19 -38.20 -25.95 0.91
CA ILE A 19 -37.79 -26.93 1.91
C ILE A 19 -36.56 -26.39 2.62
N VAL A 20 -36.79 -25.89 3.82
CA VAL A 20 -35.77 -25.63 4.84
C VAL A 20 -35.31 -26.99 5.37
N LEU A 21 -34.02 -27.29 5.27
CA LEU A 21 -33.42 -28.44 5.94
C LEU A 21 -33.01 -28.05 7.37
N PRO A 22 -33.40 -28.82 8.40
CA PRO A 22 -33.10 -28.50 9.79
C PRO A 22 -31.70 -28.95 10.19
N ALA A 23 -31.06 -28.14 11.03
CA ALA A 23 -29.89 -28.51 11.81
C ALA A 23 -30.20 -29.74 12.70
N CYS A 24 -29.29 -30.72 12.70
CA CYS A 24 -29.34 -31.83 13.62
C CYS A 24 -29.05 -31.36 15.06
N ALA A 25 -30.10 -31.25 15.87
CA ALA A 25 -30.00 -31.27 17.32
C ALA A 25 -29.97 -32.73 17.80
N LYS A 26 -28.98 -33.07 18.65
CA LYS A 26 -29.06 -34.25 19.52
C LYS A 26 -29.33 -33.80 20.96
N THR A 27 -30.25 -34.54 21.56
CA THR A 27 -30.89 -34.36 22.86
C THR A 27 -30.06 -34.85 24.04
N GLY A 28 -30.25 -34.20 25.19
CA GLY A 28 -30.46 -34.90 26.47
C GLY A 28 -29.26 -34.88 27.41
N GLY A 29 -29.39 -34.14 28.52
CA GLY A 29 -28.37 -33.97 29.54
C GLY A 29 -28.32 -35.09 30.57
N ASP A 30 -27.35 -34.98 31.48
CA ASP A 30 -27.54 -35.20 32.91
C ASP A 30 -26.53 -34.36 33.70
N PHE A 31 -27.04 -33.67 34.72
CA PHE A 31 -26.30 -32.83 35.66
C PHE A 31 -25.56 -33.71 36.69
N VAL A 32 -24.28 -33.43 36.92
CA VAL A 32 -23.60 -33.71 38.19
C VAL A 32 -22.74 -32.51 38.57
N ASN A 33 -23.02 -31.95 39.75
CA ASN A 33 -22.25 -30.88 40.39
C ASN A 33 -20.83 -31.34 40.72
N GLY A 34 -19.85 -30.59 40.23
CA GLY A 34 -18.47 -30.61 40.70
C GLY A 34 -17.94 -29.17 40.63
N GLU A 35 -17.91 -28.50 41.77
CA GLU A 35 -17.17 -27.25 41.95
C GLU A 35 -15.68 -27.55 41.73
N GLU A 36 -15.17 -27.21 40.55
CA GLU A 36 -13.75 -27.01 40.33
C GLU A 36 -13.59 -25.76 39.47
N GLN A 37 -12.86 -24.78 40.02
CA GLN A 37 -12.65 -23.44 39.48
C GLN A 37 -11.95 -23.49 38.12
N ALA A 38 -12.71 -23.69 37.04
CA ALA A 38 -12.30 -23.22 35.72
C ALA A 38 -12.54 -21.71 35.70
N SER A 39 -11.49 -20.97 36.01
CA SER A 39 -11.44 -19.52 35.84
C SER A 39 -11.96 -19.18 34.43
N SER A 40 -13.14 -18.57 34.40
CA SER A 40 -13.60 -17.70 33.33
C SER A 40 -12.66 -16.49 33.29
N ALA A 41 -11.42 -16.72 32.85
CA ALA A 41 -10.56 -15.66 32.39
C ALA A 41 -11.21 -15.15 31.10
N ALA A 42 -11.66 -13.90 31.17
CA ALA A 42 -12.21 -13.16 30.05
C ALA A 42 -11.38 -13.39 28.78
N LEU A 43 -12.03 -13.77 27.69
CA LEU A 43 -11.57 -13.47 26.33
C LEU A 43 -11.55 -11.94 26.22
N ASN A 44 -10.44 -11.34 26.67
CA ASN A 44 -10.10 -9.96 26.38
C ASN A 44 -9.90 -9.87 24.86
N ASN A 45 -10.78 -9.14 24.19
CA ASN A 45 -10.82 -8.95 22.75
C ASN A 45 -9.61 -8.08 22.29
N LYS A 46 -8.39 -8.63 22.36
CA LYS A 46 -7.08 -7.94 22.28
C LYS A 46 -6.06 -8.76 21.49
N THR A 47 -6.15 -8.78 20.17
CA THR A 47 -5.23 -9.59 19.35
C THR A 47 -4.38 -8.69 18.46
N GLN A 48 -3.12 -8.52 18.83
CA GLN A 48 -2.10 -8.06 17.88
C GLN A 48 -1.93 -9.17 16.84
N LEU A 49 -2.04 -8.84 15.56
CA LEU A 49 -1.97 -9.81 14.46
C LEU A 49 -0.53 -9.94 13.93
N ILE A 50 0.17 -8.83 13.78
CA ILE A 50 1.56 -8.76 13.30
C ILE A 50 2.28 -7.57 13.95
N PRO A 51 3.63 -7.58 14.06
CA PRO A 51 4.38 -6.37 14.43
C PRO A 51 4.44 -5.37 13.26
N ASP A 52 4.73 -4.09 13.54
CA ASP A 52 4.79 -3.04 12.52
C ASP A 52 5.81 -3.33 11.41
N ALA A 53 6.93 -3.97 11.80
CA ALA A 53 7.98 -4.42 10.88
C ALA A 53 7.49 -5.46 9.84
N GLU A 54 6.37 -6.13 10.10
CA GLU A 54 5.76 -7.10 9.19
C GLU A 54 4.65 -6.50 8.31
N LEU A 55 4.26 -5.24 8.49
CA LEU A 55 3.42 -4.55 7.50
C LEU A 55 4.25 -3.87 6.43
N VAL A 56 5.21 -3.04 6.85
CA VAL A 56 6.06 -2.29 5.92
C VAL A 56 7.14 -3.18 5.32
N TYR A 57 7.58 -2.85 4.10
CA TYR A 57 8.68 -3.56 3.44
C TYR A 57 10.03 -3.13 4.04
N SER A 58 10.37 -3.75 5.17
CA SER A 58 11.39 -3.33 6.13
C SER A 58 12.56 -4.31 6.21
N PRO A 59 13.61 -4.02 7.01
CA PRO A 59 14.74 -4.92 7.17
C PRO A 59 14.37 -6.30 7.75
N ALA A 60 13.17 -6.47 8.33
CA ALA A 60 12.70 -7.76 8.85
C ALA A 60 12.49 -8.81 7.74
N GLN A 61 12.46 -8.38 6.47
CA GLN A 61 12.38 -9.27 5.31
C GLN A 61 13.73 -9.56 4.66
N VAL A 62 14.85 -9.07 5.22
CA VAL A 62 16.18 -9.46 4.74
C VAL A 62 16.33 -10.99 4.82
N GLY A 63 16.66 -11.61 3.68
CA GLY A 63 16.76 -13.06 3.53
C GLY A 63 15.47 -13.77 3.12
N PHE A 64 14.33 -13.08 3.02
CA PHE A 64 13.11 -13.62 2.41
C PHE A 64 13.06 -13.26 0.92
N ASP A 65 12.92 -14.28 0.08
CA ASP A 65 12.70 -14.15 -1.37
C ASP A 65 11.29 -14.66 -1.72
N ALA A 66 10.42 -13.74 -2.12
CA ALA A 66 9.03 -14.06 -2.42
C ALA A 66 8.88 -14.97 -3.64
N ALA A 67 9.75 -14.83 -4.66
CA ALA A 67 9.67 -15.65 -5.87
C ALA A 67 10.06 -17.09 -5.56
N VAL A 68 11.15 -17.29 -4.81
CA VAL A 68 11.57 -18.61 -4.34
C VAL A 68 10.49 -19.24 -3.46
N PHE A 69 9.92 -18.47 -2.52
CA PHE A 69 8.87 -18.98 -1.65
C PHE A 69 7.62 -19.42 -2.43
N ILE A 70 7.15 -18.62 -3.40
CA ILE A 70 6.01 -18.98 -4.25
C ILE A 70 6.28 -20.25 -5.05
N GLU A 71 7.50 -20.39 -5.60
CA GLU A 71 7.92 -21.59 -6.33
C GLU A 71 7.91 -22.83 -5.42
N GLU A 72 8.46 -22.72 -4.21
CA GLU A 72 8.53 -23.80 -3.22
C GLU A 72 7.16 -24.25 -2.71
N GLN A 73 6.23 -23.32 -2.49
CA GLN A 73 4.86 -23.66 -2.09
C GLN A 73 4.09 -24.38 -3.20
N GLY A 74 4.35 -24.02 -4.46
CA GLY A 74 3.79 -24.72 -5.62
C GLY A 74 2.27 -24.59 -5.79
N GLY A 75 1.64 -23.60 -5.13
CA GLY A 75 0.22 -23.32 -5.29
C GLY A 75 -0.14 -22.66 -6.63
N TYR A 76 -1.41 -22.30 -6.79
CA TYR A 76 -1.96 -21.69 -8.00
C TYR A 76 -1.19 -20.44 -8.45
N LEU A 77 -0.74 -19.61 -7.50
CA LEU A 77 0.02 -18.39 -7.75
C LEU A 77 1.33 -18.64 -8.53
N ASN A 78 1.95 -19.80 -8.35
CA ASN A 78 3.20 -20.16 -9.04
C ASN A 78 3.03 -20.26 -10.57
N GLY A 79 1.86 -20.72 -11.01
CA GLY A 79 1.51 -20.80 -12.44
C GLY A 79 0.77 -19.57 -12.97
N TYR A 80 0.49 -18.57 -12.13
CA TYR A 80 -0.32 -17.41 -12.50
C TYR A 80 0.44 -16.45 -13.40
N THR A 81 -0.23 -15.94 -14.43
CA THR A 81 0.27 -14.86 -15.30
C THR A 81 -0.85 -13.90 -15.67
N GLU A 82 -0.52 -12.62 -15.78
CA GLU A 82 -1.44 -11.54 -16.15
C GLU A 82 -0.73 -10.52 -17.05
N GLU A 83 -1.48 -9.87 -17.93
CA GLU A 83 -0.99 -8.71 -18.68
C GLU A 83 -1.26 -7.43 -17.87
N VAL A 84 -0.20 -6.74 -17.43
CA VAL A 84 -0.24 -5.51 -16.65
C VAL A 84 0.46 -4.41 -17.45
N ASP A 85 -0.27 -3.36 -17.83
CA ASP A 85 0.24 -2.25 -18.64
C ASP A 85 1.01 -2.69 -19.91
N GLY A 86 0.49 -3.72 -20.58
CA GLY A 86 1.10 -4.29 -21.80
C GLY A 86 2.30 -5.21 -21.55
N ARG A 87 2.60 -5.55 -20.29
CA ARG A 87 3.66 -6.49 -19.90
C ARG A 87 3.04 -7.76 -19.32
N TRP A 88 3.49 -8.92 -19.79
CA TRP A 88 3.16 -10.18 -19.12
C TRP A 88 3.99 -10.32 -17.84
N MET A 89 3.31 -10.47 -16.71
CA MET A 89 3.91 -10.64 -15.39
C MET A 89 3.43 -11.94 -14.76
N SER A 90 4.34 -12.65 -14.08
CA SER A 90 3.99 -13.78 -13.22
C SER A 90 3.42 -13.30 -11.88
N GLY A 91 2.73 -14.20 -11.15
CA GLY A 91 2.27 -13.92 -9.79
C GLY A 91 3.38 -13.42 -8.86
N ALA A 92 4.58 -14.00 -8.95
CA ALA A 92 5.75 -13.56 -8.19
C ALA A 92 6.22 -12.15 -8.58
N GLN A 93 6.26 -11.81 -9.87
CA GLN A 93 6.63 -10.48 -10.33
C GLN A 93 5.63 -9.42 -9.85
N ILE A 94 4.33 -9.74 -9.85
CA ILE A 94 3.28 -8.86 -9.36
C ILE A 94 3.44 -8.61 -7.86
N VAL A 95 3.64 -9.65 -7.04
CA VAL A 95 3.88 -9.51 -5.60
C VAL A 95 5.11 -8.63 -5.34
N ALA A 96 6.21 -8.87 -6.05
CA ALA A 96 7.43 -8.08 -5.90
C ALA A 96 7.24 -6.60 -6.27
N GLU A 97 6.57 -6.31 -7.39
CA GLU A 97 6.34 -4.93 -7.86
C GLU A 97 5.43 -4.16 -6.90
N VAL A 98 4.33 -4.79 -6.44
CA VAL A 98 3.42 -4.17 -5.45
C VAL A 98 4.14 -3.93 -4.12
N SER A 99 4.90 -4.90 -3.61
CA SER A 99 5.68 -4.74 -2.39
C SER A 99 6.67 -3.60 -2.47
N LEU A 100 7.38 -3.47 -3.60
CA LEU A 100 8.37 -2.44 -3.83
C LEU A 100 7.72 -1.04 -3.88
N PHE A 101 6.64 -0.88 -4.62
CA PHE A 101 6.02 0.43 -4.85
C PHE A 101 5.20 0.93 -3.67
N TYR A 102 4.40 0.05 -3.05
CA TYR A 102 3.62 0.44 -1.87
C TYR A 102 4.44 0.42 -0.58
N SER A 103 5.63 -0.18 -0.58
CA SER A 103 6.41 -0.45 0.62
C SER A 103 5.68 -1.37 1.61
N VAL A 104 5.04 -2.42 1.09
CA VAL A 104 4.29 -3.41 1.89
C VAL A 104 4.96 -4.77 1.80
N ASN A 105 5.10 -5.43 2.95
CA ASN A 105 5.79 -6.70 3.08
C ASN A 105 5.16 -7.80 2.19
N PRO A 106 5.97 -8.50 1.36
CA PRO A 106 5.46 -9.59 0.53
C PRO A 106 4.88 -10.76 1.32
N ARG A 107 5.38 -11.06 2.54
CA ARG A 107 4.76 -12.08 3.42
C ARG A 107 3.32 -11.76 3.74
N LEU A 108 3.04 -10.48 4.03
CA LEU A 108 1.68 -10.01 4.32
C LEU A 108 0.76 -10.17 3.09
N LEU A 109 1.21 -9.75 1.91
CA LEU A 109 0.44 -9.91 0.67
C LEU A 109 0.13 -11.38 0.35
N LEU A 110 1.12 -12.26 0.53
CA LEU A 110 0.96 -13.70 0.34
C LEU A 110 0.00 -14.31 1.37
N ALA A 111 0.12 -13.96 2.65
CA ALA A 111 -0.80 -14.43 3.69
C ALA A 111 -2.25 -14.00 3.42
N LEU A 112 -2.46 -12.78 2.88
CA LEU A 112 -3.79 -12.31 2.49
C LEU A 112 -4.37 -13.10 1.31
N LEU A 113 -3.56 -13.39 0.29
CA LEU A 113 -3.97 -14.25 -0.82
C LEU A 113 -4.31 -15.65 -0.36
N GLU A 114 -3.54 -16.19 0.57
CA GLU A 114 -3.81 -17.49 1.14
C GLU A 114 -5.12 -17.51 1.93
N TYR A 115 -5.30 -16.56 2.85
CA TYR A 115 -6.51 -16.46 3.67
C TYR A 115 -7.78 -16.28 2.83
N ARG A 116 -7.70 -15.54 1.72
CA ARG A 116 -8.88 -15.21 0.90
C ARG A 116 -9.16 -16.21 -0.22
N ALA A 117 -8.12 -16.85 -0.76
CA ALA A 117 -8.26 -17.64 -1.99
C ALA A 117 -7.46 -18.95 -2.00
N GLY A 118 -6.59 -19.23 -1.03
CA GLY A 118 -5.74 -20.43 -1.00
C GLY A 118 -4.67 -20.46 -2.10
N TRP A 119 -4.39 -19.31 -2.74
CA TRP A 119 -3.56 -19.26 -3.95
C TRP A 119 -2.10 -19.60 -3.74
N VAL A 120 -1.58 -19.48 -2.51
CA VAL A 120 -0.16 -19.67 -2.24
C VAL A 120 0.16 -21.15 -2.07
N SER A 121 -0.65 -21.89 -1.32
CA SER A 121 -0.35 -23.29 -0.99
C SER A 121 -1.16 -24.34 -1.75
N GLU A 122 -2.33 -24.00 -2.29
CA GLU A 122 -3.16 -24.95 -3.02
C GLU A 122 -2.91 -24.87 -4.52
N ALA A 123 -2.54 -25.99 -5.16
CA ALA A 123 -2.33 -26.04 -6.61
C ALA A 123 -3.63 -25.89 -7.41
N ASN A 124 -4.77 -26.25 -6.81
CA ASN A 124 -6.09 -26.14 -7.43
C ASN A 124 -7.13 -25.68 -6.38
N PRO A 125 -7.08 -24.40 -5.97
CA PRO A 125 -8.02 -23.85 -4.99
C PRO A 125 -9.42 -23.76 -5.58
N ASP A 126 -10.42 -23.75 -4.71
CA ASP A 126 -11.83 -23.64 -5.10
C ASP A 126 -12.13 -22.35 -5.88
N TYR A 127 -11.42 -21.26 -5.58
CA TYR A 127 -11.54 -19.98 -6.27
C TYR A 127 -10.29 -19.68 -7.10
N GLN A 128 -10.43 -19.59 -8.43
CA GLN A 128 -9.36 -19.22 -9.38
C GLN A 128 -9.76 -17.99 -10.22
N GLY A 129 -10.74 -17.21 -9.73
CA GLY A 129 -11.29 -16.07 -10.44
C GLY A 129 -10.39 -14.83 -10.43
N LYS A 130 -10.83 -13.78 -11.11
CA LYS A 130 -10.05 -12.55 -11.31
C LYS A 130 -9.98 -11.62 -10.09
N TYR A 131 -10.67 -11.96 -9.00
CA TYR A 131 -10.84 -11.11 -7.82
C TYR A 131 -10.52 -11.87 -6.52
N PRO A 132 -9.26 -12.30 -6.32
CA PRO A 132 -8.86 -13.13 -5.17
C PRO A 132 -9.05 -12.45 -3.81
N LEU A 133 -9.18 -11.12 -3.71
CA LEU A 133 -9.32 -10.42 -2.43
C LEU A 133 -10.70 -9.76 -2.29
N ILE A 134 -11.04 -8.85 -3.19
CA ILE A 134 -12.28 -8.06 -3.22
C ILE A 134 -13.14 -8.40 -4.44
N GLN A 135 -14.22 -9.16 -4.21
CA GLN A 135 -15.06 -9.73 -5.27
C GLN A 135 -16.08 -8.77 -5.90
N ALA A 136 -16.37 -7.64 -5.24
CA ALA A 136 -17.49 -6.77 -5.60
C ALA A 136 -17.10 -5.49 -6.36
N GLU A 137 -15.85 -5.36 -6.82
CA GLU A 137 -15.37 -4.13 -7.45
C GLU A 137 -14.72 -4.35 -8.83
N PRO A 138 -15.48 -4.13 -9.94
CA PRO A 138 -15.01 -4.40 -11.30
C PRO A 138 -13.76 -3.60 -11.70
N THR A 139 -13.50 -2.46 -11.06
CA THR A 139 -12.32 -1.62 -11.30
C THR A 139 -11.00 -2.26 -10.87
N TYR A 140 -11.05 -3.30 -10.03
CA TYR A 140 -9.87 -4.03 -9.54
C TYR A 140 -9.77 -5.42 -10.17
N GLU A 141 -10.07 -5.56 -11.45
CA GLU A 141 -9.84 -6.83 -12.15
C GLU A 141 -8.33 -7.17 -12.18
N GLY A 142 -8.01 -8.43 -11.87
CA GLY A 142 -6.64 -8.95 -11.98
C GLY A 142 -5.86 -8.91 -10.66
N LEU A 143 -4.84 -9.76 -10.55
CA LEU A 143 -4.04 -9.89 -9.33
C LEU A 143 -3.28 -8.60 -9.02
N PHE A 144 -2.74 -7.92 -10.04
CA PHE A 144 -2.01 -6.67 -9.83
C PHE A 144 -2.90 -5.59 -9.21
N SER A 145 -4.10 -5.38 -9.76
CA SER A 145 -5.05 -4.40 -9.24
C SER A 145 -5.54 -4.75 -7.83
N GLN A 146 -5.75 -6.04 -7.56
CA GLN A 146 -6.20 -6.54 -6.25
C GLN A 146 -5.13 -6.37 -5.16
N LEU A 147 -3.88 -6.72 -5.47
CA LEU A 147 -2.77 -6.53 -4.54
C LEU A 147 -2.42 -5.06 -4.36
N SER A 148 -2.50 -4.25 -5.41
CA SER A 148 -2.34 -2.79 -5.32
C SER A 148 -3.40 -2.17 -4.40
N TRP A 149 -4.66 -2.57 -4.56
CA TRP A 149 -5.76 -2.15 -3.66
C TRP A 149 -5.49 -2.58 -2.22
N ALA A 150 -5.05 -3.82 -2.00
CA ALA A 150 -4.79 -4.33 -0.66
C ALA A 150 -3.64 -3.58 0.02
N ALA A 151 -2.52 -3.41 -0.67
CA ALA A 151 -1.37 -2.67 -0.17
C ALA A 151 -1.73 -1.20 0.14
N ASN A 152 -2.52 -0.57 -0.73
CA ASN A 152 -3.02 0.80 -0.52
C ASN A 152 -3.92 0.91 0.72
N THR A 153 -4.82 -0.06 0.90
CA THR A 153 -5.77 -0.10 2.02
C THR A 153 -5.05 -0.36 3.35
N LEU A 154 -4.05 -1.26 3.34
CA LEU A 154 -3.18 -1.51 4.50
C LEU A 154 -2.39 -0.26 4.88
N ASN A 155 -1.75 0.40 3.92
CA ASN A 155 -1.06 1.68 4.17
C ASN A 155 -2.02 2.71 4.76
N ARG A 156 -3.22 2.88 4.19
CA ARG A 156 -4.23 3.80 4.72
C ARG A 156 -4.54 3.50 6.18
N GLY A 157 -4.79 2.23 6.53
CA GLY A 157 -5.04 1.84 7.92
C GLY A 157 -3.85 2.13 8.83
N PHE A 158 -2.64 1.76 8.41
CA PHE A 158 -1.39 1.96 9.16
C PHE A 158 -1.13 3.43 9.46
N TYR A 159 -1.04 4.28 8.43
CA TYR A 159 -0.71 5.70 8.60
C TYR A 159 -1.86 6.52 9.21
N THR A 160 -3.12 6.08 9.09
CA THR A 160 -4.24 6.76 9.78
C THR A 160 -4.24 6.42 11.28
N HIS A 161 -3.91 5.19 11.65
CA HIS A 161 -3.77 4.80 13.06
C HIS A 161 -2.55 5.45 13.71
N GLU A 162 -1.41 5.50 13.02
CA GLU A 162 -0.15 6.09 13.50
C GLU A 162 -0.34 7.57 13.94
N VAL A 163 -1.24 8.30 13.28
CA VAL A 163 -1.57 9.69 13.65
C VAL A 163 -2.74 9.83 14.63
N GLY A 164 -3.23 8.71 15.19
CA GLY A 164 -4.35 8.69 16.13
C GLY A 164 -5.72 9.01 15.50
N ALA A 165 -5.84 8.90 14.18
CA ALA A 165 -7.06 9.25 13.43
C ALA A 165 -7.95 8.04 13.10
N LEU A 166 -7.67 6.86 13.67
CA LEU A 166 -8.44 5.63 13.46
C LEU A 166 -8.94 4.99 14.78
N PRO A 167 -9.72 5.70 15.62
CA PRO A 167 -10.22 5.12 16.88
C PRO A 167 -11.35 4.09 16.68
N GLU A 168 -12.03 4.14 15.54
CA GLU A 168 -13.17 3.29 15.19
C GLU A 168 -13.14 3.00 13.68
N ILE A 169 -13.59 1.80 13.30
CA ILE A 169 -13.81 1.41 11.91
C ILE A 169 -15.31 1.13 11.66
N SER A 170 -15.75 1.32 10.42
CA SER A 170 -17.07 0.90 9.95
C SER A 170 -16.92 -0.32 9.04
N LEU A 171 -17.71 -1.36 9.29
CA LEU A 171 -17.71 -2.61 8.52
C LEU A 171 -18.66 -2.55 7.31
N GLN A 172 -18.60 -3.54 6.43
CA GLN A 172 -19.46 -3.62 5.23
C GLN A 172 -20.97 -3.59 5.53
N ASP A 173 -21.40 -4.18 6.65
CA ASP A 173 -22.80 -4.16 7.10
C ASP A 173 -23.21 -2.86 7.81
N GLY A 174 -22.31 -1.89 7.91
CA GLY A 174 -22.50 -0.62 8.63
C GLY A 174 -22.29 -0.69 10.13
N SER A 175 -21.94 -1.87 10.68
CA SER A 175 -21.53 -2.00 12.07
C SER A 175 -20.29 -1.16 12.36
N ARG A 176 -20.18 -0.67 13.59
CA ARG A 176 -19.04 0.14 14.05
C ARG A 176 -18.27 -0.62 15.11
N VAL A 177 -16.95 -0.63 14.99
CA VAL A 177 -16.06 -1.29 15.95
C VAL A 177 -15.00 -0.31 16.41
N THR A 178 -14.98 -0.04 17.71
CA THR A 178 -13.90 0.71 18.37
C THR A 178 -12.64 -0.15 18.39
N LEU A 179 -11.52 0.40 17.93
CA LEU A 179 -10.24 -0.29 17.98
C LEU A 179 -9.66 -0.26 19.41
N PRO A 180 -9.03 -1.34 19.89
CA PRO A 180 -8.30 -1.32 21.17
C PRO A 180 -7.20 -0.26 21.17
N GLU A 181 -7.11 0.52 22.24
CA GLU A 181 -6.13 1.62 22.39
C GLU A 181 -4.66 1.16 22.37
N ASP A 182 -4.41 -0.13 22.65
CA ASP A 182 -3.07 -0.72 22.71
C ASP A 182 -2.68 -1.46 21.42
N LEU A 183 -3.48 -1.42 20.35
CA LEU A 183 -3.09 -1.97 19.04
C LEU A 183 -1.84 -1.26 18.49
N ASN A 184 -0.94 -2.03 17.89
CA ASN A 184 0.09 -1.45 17.03
C ASN A 184 -0.52 -1.05 15.67
N ASP A 185 0.20 -0.22 14.92
CA ASP A 185 -0.31 0.36 13.68
C ASP A 185 -0.60 -0.71 12.62
N ALA A 186 0.21 -1.78 12.57
CA ALA A 186 0.02 -2.86 11.62
C ALA A 186 -1.20 -3.75 11.90
N SER A 187 -1.48 -4.03 13.17
CA SER A 187 -2.69 -4.76 13.55
C SER A 187 -3.92 -3.89 13.34
N ALA A 188 -3.88 -2.60 13.67
CA ALA A 188 -4.95 -1.67 13.35
C ALA A 188 -5.22 -1.59 11.84
N ALA A 189 -4.18 -1.62 11.01
CA ALA A 189 -4.30 -1.67 9.56
C ALA A 189 -5.03 -2.93 9.05
N LEU A 190 -4.77 -4.10 9.66
CA LEU A 190 -5.48 -5.34 9.33
C LEU A 190 -6.94 -5.32 9.79
N TYR A 191 -7.21 -4.75 10.97
CA TYR A 191 -8.58 -4.56 11.46
C TYR A 191 -9.37 -3.69 10.46
N TYR A 192 -8.77 -2.58 10.03
CA TYR A 192 -9.34 -1.70 9.00
C TYR A 192 -9.51 -2.42 7.66
N PHE A 193 -8.48 -3.08 7.16
CA PHE A 193 -8.49 -3.81 5.89
C PHE A 193 -9.65 -4.82 5.84
N PHE A 194 -9.76 -5.70 6.84
CA PHE A 194 -10.87 -6.64 6.88
C PHE A 194 -12.23 -5.97 7.07
N GLY A 195 -12.28 -4.83 7.78
CA GLY A 195 -13.53 -4.07 7.93
C GLY A 195 -14.04 -3.50 6.62
N THR A 196 -13.16 -3.15 5.69
CA THR A 196 -13.57 -2.75 4.33
C THR A 196 -14.12 -3.90 3.49
N LEU A 197 -13.96 -5.16 3.93
CA LEU A 197 -14.25 -6.36 3.14
C LEU A 197 -15.38 -7.22 3.71
N LEU A 198 -15.52 -7.26 5.04
CA LEU A 198 -16.28 -8.28 5.73
C LEU A 198 -17.38 -7.66 6.62
N GLU A 199 -18.48 -8.39 6.76
CA GLU A 199 -19.51 -8.11 7.76
C GLU A 199 -19.03 -8.56 9.15
N TYR A 200 -19.74 -8.15 10.21
CA TYR A 200 -19.24 -8.29 11.58
C TYR A 200 -18.75 -9.69 11.96
N HIS A 201 -19.51 -10.75 11.63
CA HIS A 201 -19.16 -12.11 12.01
C HIS A 201 -17.88 -12.61 11.33
N ASP A 202 -17.78 -12.39 10.02
CA ASP A 202 -16.60 -12.81 9.24
C ASP A 202 -15.39 -11.94 9.58
N TRP A 203 -15.62 -10.66 9.86
CA TRP A 203 -14.59 -9.73 10.34
C TRP A 203 -14.01 -10.18 11.69
N GLU A 204 -14.88 -10.50 12.67
CA GLU A 204 -14.47 -10.96 14.00
C GLU A 204 -13.62 -12.23 13.90
N LEU A 205 -14.01 -13.17 13.03
CA LEU A 205 -13.20 -14.36 12.75
C LEU A 205 -11.85 -13.99 12.12
N ALA A 206 -11.84 -13.11 11.11
CA ALA A 206 -10.62 -12.73 10.38
C ALA A 206 -9.55 -12.11 11.27
N VAL A 207 -9.95 -11.27 12.23
CA VAL A 207 -9.05 -10.62 13.20
C VAL A 207 -8.80 -11.44 14.47
N SER A 208 -9.35 -12.65 14.55
CA SER A 208 -9.08 -13.59 15.64
C SER A 208 -7.81 -14.42 15.38
N PRO A 209 -7.26 -15.08 16.41
CA PRO A 209 -6.16 -16.05 16.22
C PRO A 209 -6.47 -17.22 15.27
N LEU A 210 -7.76 -17.48 14.99
CA LEU A 210 -8.21 -18.55 14.10
C LEU A 210 -8.39 -18.09 12.64
N GLY A 211 -8.34 -16.79 12.38
CA GLY A 211 -8.50 -16.21 11.04
C GLY A 211 -7.17 -16.02 10.34
N PHE A 212 -6.90 -14.79 9.90
CA PHE A 212 -5.70 -14.42 9.15
C PHE A 212 -4.40 -14.85 9.85
N TYR A 213 -4.32 -14.70 11.17
CA TYR A 213 -3.14 -15.07 11.95
C TYR A 213 -2.76 -16.55 11.78
N ALA A 214 -3.74 -17.45 11.73
CA ALA A 214 -3.49 -18.88 11.57
C ALA A 214 -2.85 -19.21 10.22
N GLU A 215 -3.30 -18.56 9.14
CA GLU A 215 -2.74 -18.74 7.80
C GLU A 215 -1.34 -18.13 7.69
N TYR A 216 -1.12 -16.96 8.28
CA TYR A 216 0.23 -16.39 8.37
C TYR A 216 1.18 -17.37 9.07
N VAL A 217 0.78 -17.90 10.25
CA VAL A 217 1.61 -18.85 11.02
C VAL A 217 1.91 -20.12 10.23
N ARG A 218 0.94 -20.62 9.47
CA ARG A 218 1.13 -21.81 8.64
C ARG A 218 2.16 -21.59 7.53
N LEU A 219 2.17 -20.40 6.91
CA LEU A 219 3.10 -20.07 5.83
C LEU A 219 4.49 -19.68 6.33
N PHE A 220 4.57 -18.88 7.40
CA PHE A 220 5.79 -18.16 7.77
C PHE A 220 6.22 -18.32 9.25
N GLY A 221 5.46 -19.07 10.05
CA GLY A 221 5.63 -19.14 11.50
C GLY A 221 5.09 -17.90 12.22
N ASP A 222 5.38 -17.79 13.52
CA ASP A 222 4.91 -16.66 14.35
C ASP A 222 5.40 -15.31 13.79
N PRO A 223 4.53 -14.37 13.41
CA PRO A 223 4.95 -13.07 12.87
C PRO A 223 5.79 -12.25 13.85
N PHE A 224 5.60 -12.43 15.16
CA PHE A 224 6.34 -11.67 16.18
C PHE A 224 7.81 -12.10 16.32
N GLN A 225 8.24 -13.18 15.67
CA GLN A 225 9.67 -13.51 15.55
C GLN A 225 10.43 -12.50 14.67
N TYR A 226 9.70 -11.72 13.86
CA TYR A 226 10.23 -10.69 12.96
C TYR A 226 10.07 -9.28 13.55
N ASP A 227 9.66 -9.16 14.80
CA ASP A 227 9.60 -7.86 15.48
C ASP A 227 11.01 -7.29 15.65
N MET A 228 11.21 -6.07 15.15
CA MET A 228 12.47 -5.33 15.27
C MET A 228 12.38 -4.17 16.27
N GLY A 229 11.26 -4.05 16.98
CA GLY A 229 10.97 -2.90 17.82
C GLY A 229 10.71 -1.64 16.98
N MET A 230 11.18 -0.50 17.48
CA MET A 230 10.96 0.79 16.82
C MET A 230 11.63 0.86 15.45
N LEU A 231 10.82 0.90 14.38
CA LEU A 231 11.30 1.09 13.00
C LEU A 231 11.93 2.47 12.78
N LEU A 232 11.42 3.48 13.48
CA LEU A 232 11.94 4.84 13.51
C LEU A 232 12.67 5.06 14.85
N PRO A 233 14.01 5.00 14.88
CA PRO A 233 14.76 5.17 16.13
C PRO A 233 14.64 6.60 16.68
N GLU A 234 14.79 6.74 18.00
CA GLU A 234 14.79 8.04 18.65
C GLU A 234 15.92 8.93 18.10
N GLY A 235 15.59 10.18 17.76
CA GLY A 235 16.55 11.13 17.20
C GLY A 235 16.88 10.89 15.72
N LEU A 236 16.11 10.04 15.01
CA LEU A 236 16.20 9.93 13.56
C LEU A 236 16.09 11.31 12.92
N ALA A 237 17.02 11.59 12.01
CA ALA A 237 17.07 12.84 11.27
C ALA A 237 17.21 12.56 9.78
N GLN A 238 16.55 13.38 8.96
CA GLN A 238 16.72 13.37 7.52
C GLN A 238 18.21 13.61 7.18
N PRO A 239 18.79 12.88 6.21
CA PRO A 239 20.09 13.23 5.65
C PRO A 239 20.03 14.60 4.96
N THR A 240 21.18 15.21 4.70
CA THR A 240 21.23 16.42 3.89
C THR A 240 20.69 16.11 2.49
N LEU A 241 19.59 16.76 2.13
CA LEU A 241 18.99 16.66 0.81
C LEU A 241 19.07 18.03 0.12
N GLN A 242 19.35 18.01 -1.18
CA GLN A 242 19.19 19.17 -2.05
C GLN A 242 17.89 19.07 -2.85
N LEU A 243 17.43 20.20 -3.39
CA LEU A 243 16.34 20.22 -4.37
C LEU A 243 16.70 19.34 -5.58
N PRO A 244 15.71 18.64 -6.20
CA PRO A 244 15.96 17.63 -7.22
C PRO A 244 16.24 18.22 -8.62
N PHE A 245 16.92 19.38 -8.67
CA PHE A 245 17.26 20.11 -9.90
C PHE A 245 18.50 20.98 -9.69
N ALA A 246 19.06 21.54 -10.77
CA ALA A 246 20.35 22.23 -10.69
C ALA A 246 20.27 23.53 -9.90
N GLN A 247 21.36 23.90 -9.23
CA GLN A 247 21.49 25.23 -8.62
C GLN A 247 21.31 26.32 -9.70
N GLY A 248 20.52 27.35 -9.38
CA GLY A 248 20.18 28.42 -10.31
C GLY A 248 19.08 28.09 -11.34
N GLU A 249 18.60 26.84 -11.43
CA GLU A 249 17.35 26.53 -12.13
C GLU A 249 16.14 26.95 -11.29
N ARG A 250 15.04 27.25 -11.98
CA ARG A 250 13.77 27.68 -11.39
C ARG A 250 12.70 26.66 -11.73
N TRP A 251 12.19 26.00 -10.71
CA TRP A 251 11.13 25.00 -10.82
C TRP A 251 9.93 25.46 -10.03
N HIS A 252 8.81 24.78 -10.16
CA HIS A 252 7.57 25.19 -9.52
C HIS A 252 7.12 24.14 -8.50
N TYR A 253 6.77 24.59 -7.30
CA TYR A 253 6.19 23.75 -6.26
C TYR A 253 4.71 23.52 -6.56
N THR A 254 4.41 22.39 -7.21
CA THR A 254 3.08 22.16 -7.80
C THR A 254 2.14 21.34 -6.95
N SER A 255 2.64 20.60 -5.96
CA SER A 255 1.79 19.96 -4.96
C SER A 255 2.51 19.82 -3.63
N GLY A 256 1.81 20.20 -2.58
CA GLY A 256 2.26 20.03 -1.21
C GLY A 256 2.14 18.59 -0.72
N PRO A 257 2.34 18.34 0.58
CA PRO A 257 2.31 17.02 1.18
C PRO A 257 1.13 16.15 0.69
N HIS A 258 1.45 15.01 0.09
CA HIS A 258 0.46 14.05 -0.39
C HIS A 258 1.02 12.62 -0.41
N SER A 259 0.20 11.66 -0.85
CA SER A 259 0.53 10.23 -0.77
C SER A 259 1.73 9.87 -1.62
N ALA A 260 2.68 9.12 -1.06
CA ALA A 260 3.88 8.71 -1.78
C ALA A 260 3.65 7.65 -2.86
N TRP A 261 2.56 6.91 -2.73
CA TRP A 261 2.08 5.98 -3.75
C TRP A 261 0.61 5.66 -3.47
N GLY A 262 -0.22 5.58 -4.52
CA GLY A 262 -1.67 5.48 -4.34
C GLY A 262 -2.21 6.65 -3.52
N ASP A 263 -3.13 6.40 -2.59
CA ASP A 263 -3.74 7.44 -1.75
C ASP A 263 -3.71 7.13 -0.24
N GLY A 264 -3.03 6.04 0.16
CA GLY A 264 -2.88 5.61 1.55
C GLY A 264 -1.47 5.70 2.14
N ALA A 265 -0.44 6.01 1.34
CA ALA A 265 0.98 5.89 1.73
C ALA A 265 1.52 7.17 2.40
N ALA A 266 1.02 7.47 3.60
CA ALA A 266 1.28 8.70 4.36
C ALA A 266 1.04 9.98 3.52
N TRP A 267 1.39 11.16 4.02
CA TRP A 267 1.56 12.36 3.18
C TRP A 267 3.06 12.61 2.97
N ALA A 268 3.73 11.64 2.36
CA ALA A 268 5.19 11.53 2.30
C ALA A 268 5.84 12.09 1.02
N ALA A 269 5.05 12.71 0.12
CA ALA A 269 5.54 13.23 -1.16
C ALA A 269 5.32 14.73 -1.37
N LEU A 270 6.12 15.28 -2.30
CA LEU A 270 6.03 16.63 -2.85
C LEU A 270 6.21 16.57 -4.37
N ASP A 271 5.54 17.47 -5.11
CA ASP A 271 5.68 17.53 -6.58
C ASP A 271 6.35 18.82 -7.04
N PHE A 272 7.25 18.67 -8.03
CA PHE A 272 7.96 19.76 -8.65
C PHE A 272 7.81 19.73 -10.17
N SER A 273 7.24 20.79 -10.75
CA SER A 273 7.14 20.93 -12.20
C SER A 273 8.40 21.59 -12.79
N PRO A 274 8.92 21.08 -13.93
CA PRO A 274 10.11 21.64 -14.55
C PRO A 274 9.88 23.08 -15.06
N PRO A 275 10.97 23.82 -15.37
CA PRO A 275 10.87 25.08 -16.09
C PRO A 275 10.29 24.87 -17.48
N GLY A 276 9.47 25.81 -17.94
CA GLY A 276 8.85 25.79 -19.26
C GLY A 276 7.44 26.38 -19.25
N GLU A 277 6.88 26.56 -20.45
CA GLU A 277 5.48 26.99 -20.64
C GLU A 277 4.61 25.85 -21.18
N GLU A 278 5.19 24.65 -21.38
CA GLU A 278 4.47 23.48 -21.84
C GLU A 278 3.49 22.98 -20.77
N PHE A 279 2.25 22.69 -21.20
CA PHE A 279 1.19 22.19 -20.34
C PHE A 279 0.79 20.76 -20.70
N GLY A 280 0.34 20.02 -19.70
CA GLY A 280 -0.09 18.63 -19.86
C GLY A 280 1.08 17.67 -19.86
N CYS A 281 0.94 16.56 -20.59
CA CYS A 281 1.89 15.47 -20.56
C CYS A 281 2.92 15.52 -21.69
N PHE A 282 4.19 15.64 -21.32
CA PHE A 282 5.34 15.65 -22.24
C PHE A 282 6.64 15.21 -21.53
N THR A 283 7.67 14.84 -22.28
CA THR A 283 9.01 14.64 -21.69
C THR A 283 9.76 15.96 -21.69
N SER A 284 10.12 16.47 -20.51
CA SER A 284 10.88 17.72 -20.39
C SER A 284 12.35 17.52 -20.75
N ALA A 285 13.01 18.55 -21.30
CA ALA A 285 14.46 18.55 -21.49
C ALA A 285 15.24 18.86 -20.20
N ALA A 286 14.57 19.34 -19.15
CA ALA A 286 15.16 19.59 -17.84
C ALA A 286 15.59 18.28 -17.18
N TRP A 287 16.58 18.35 -16.30
CA TRP A 287 17.11 17.18 -15.58
C TRP A 287 16.58 17.15 -14.15
N VAL A 288 15.95 16.03 -13.78
CA VAL A 288 15.86 15.64 -12.37
C VAL A 288 17.24 15.23 -11.89
N ARG A 289 17.63 15.74 -10.73
CA ARG A 289 18.93 15.47 -10.12
C ARG A 289 18.78 14.73 -8.80
N ALA A 290 19.76 13.89 -8.49
CA ALA A 290 19.83 13.19 -7.23
C ALA A 290 19.88 14.20 -6.07
N ALA A 291 18.97 14.02 -5.11
CA ALA A 291 18.85 14.90 -3.95
C ALA A 291 19.92 14.56 -2.88
N ALA A 292 20.53 13.38 -2.96
CA ALA A 292 21.59 12.94 -2.07
C ALA A 292 22.55 11.97 -2.79
N ASN A 293 23.64 11.63 -2.11
CA ASN A 293 24.50 10.53 -2.53
C ASN A 293 23.78 9.19 -2.30
N GLY A 294 23.99 8.20 -3.17
CA GLY A 294 23.38 6.90 -2.98
C GLY A 294 23.61 5.94 -4.14
N VAL A 295 22.91 4.81 -4.12
CA VAL A 295 22.91 3.81 -5.18
C VAL A 295 21.49 3.66 -5.71
N ILE A 296 21.33 3.65 -7.02
CA ILE A 296 20.04 3.34 -7.63
C ILE A 296 19.78 1.84 -7.53
N VAL A 297 18.72 1.45 -6.85
CA VAL A 297 18.35 0.04 -6.65
C VAL A 297 17.21 -0.41 -7.57
N TYR A 298 16.46 0.55 -8.13
CA TYR A 298 15.41 0.29 -9.12
C TYR A 298 15.27 1.49 -10.07
N ALA A 299 15.05 1.24 -11.36
CA ALA A 299 14.91 2.31 -12.37
C ALA A 299 14.07 1.89 -13.59
N GLU A 300 12.83 1.48 -13.37
CA GLU A 300 11.93 1.02 -14.43
C GLU A 300 10.53 1.64 -14.29
N ASN A 301 9.72 1.59 -15.35
CA ASN A 301 8.31 1.99 -15.32
C ASN A 301 8.04 3.37 -14.68
N GLY A 302 8.77 4.41 -15.07
CA GLY A 302 8.57 5.77 -14.55
C GLY A 302 9.13 6.03 -13.15
N VAL A 303 9.66 5.01 -12.47
CA VAL A 303 10.09 5.06 -11.07
C VAL A 303 11.61 4.85 -10.97
N VAL A 304 12.25 5.64 -10.13
CA VAL A 304 13.65 5.48 -9.71
C VAL A 304 13.70 5.45 -8.19
N LEU A 305 14.30 4.41 -7.63
CA LEU A 305 14.51 4.26 -6.20
C LEU A 305 16.00 4.36 -5.89
N GLN A 306 16.35 5.23 -4.94
CA GLN A 306 17.72 5.48 -4.52
C GLN A 306 17.89 5.11 -3.04
N ASP A 307 18.75 4.15 -2.78
CA ASP A 307 19.25 3.80 -1.44
C ASP A 307 20.37 4.80 -1.05
N LEU A 308 20.29 5.37 0.15
CA LEU A 308 21.23 6.37 0.65
C LEU A 308 22.32 5.83 1.59
N ASP A 309 22.16 4.62 2.15
CA ASP A 309 23.20 4.01 2.98
C ASP A 309 24.17 3.13 2.17
N GLY A 310 23.77 2.75 0.96
CA GLY A 310 24.62 2.19 -0.08
C GLY A 310 24.83 0.69 0.03
N ASP A 311 24.04 -0.01 0.85
CA ASP A 311 24.02 -1.47 0.96
C ASP A 311 23.29 -2.15 -0.22
N GLY A 312 22.55 -1.37 -1.02
CA GLY A 312 21.81 -1.84 -2.19
C GLY A 312 20.45 -2.46 -1.87
N ASP A 313 19.97 -2.33 -0.64
CA ASP A 313 18.69 -2.85 -0.17
C ASP A 313 17.75 -1.70 0.22
N ILE A 314 16.70 -1.49 -0.58
CA ILE A 314 15.73 -0.40 -0.37
C ILE A 314 14.98 -0.49 0.96
N ARG A 315 15.03 -1.65 1.62
CA ARG A 315 14.35 -1.93 2.88
C ARG A 315 15.08 -1.32 4.07
N SER A 316 16.39 -1.07 3.98
CA SER A 316 17.20 -0.49 5.06
C SER A 316 17.44 1.00 4.87
N GLY A 317 17.62 1.68 5.99
CA GLY A 317 18.12 3.05 5.99
C GLY A 317 17.18 4.02 5.30
N TRP A 318 17.75 5.13 4.81
CA TRP A 318 17.00 6.14 4.08
C TRP A 318 16.94 5.79 2.60
N ALA A 319 15.76 5.96 2.02
CA ALA A 319 15.51 5.75 0.61
C ALA A 319 14.72 6.91 0.01
N LEU A 320 15.00 7.25 -1.25
CA LEU A 320 14.25 8.24 -2.02
C LEU A 320 13.54 7.57 -3.20
N LEU A 321 12.30 8.00 -3.45
CA LEU A 321 11.53 7.68 -4.64
C LEU A 321 11.44 8.92 -5.52
N TYR A 322 11.84 8.77 -6.78
CA TYR A 322 11.58 9.72 -7.85
C TYR A 322 10.61 9.06 -8.84
N MET A 323 9.50 9.71 -9.13
CA MET A 323 8.49 9.19 -10.03
C MET A 323 8.18 10.19 -11.15
N HIS A 324 7.54 9.67 -12.20
CA HIS A 324 7.30 10.34 -13.46
C HIS A 324 8.59 10.67 -14.20
N ILE A 325 9.58 9.80 -14.11
CA ILE A 325 10.84 9.95 -14.84
C ILE A 325 10.73 9.26 -16.20
N ALA A 326 11.06 9.93 -17.29
CA ALA A 326 10.99 9.36 -18.64
C ALA A 326 11.93 8.15 -18.79
N GLN A 327 11.60 7.20 -19.66
CA GLN A 327 12.49 6.08 -19.99
C GLN A 327 13.77 6.59 -20.67
N ALA A 328 13.64 7.56 -21.57
CA ALA A 328 14.78 8.18 -22.23
C ALA A 328 15.59 9.00 -21.22
N GLY A 329 16.88 8.70 -21.08
CA GLY A 329 17.78 9.41 -20.18
C GLY A 329 17.67 9.03 -18.71
N ARG A 330 16.81 8.05 -18.35
CA ARG A 330 16.75 7.51 -16.97
C ARG A 330 18.08 6.87 -16.60
N VAL A 331 18.52 7.14 -15.38
CA VAL A 331 19.64 6.45 -14.75
C VAL A 331 19.38 4.94 -14.67
N ALA A 332 20.43 4.12 -14.78
CA ALA A 332 20.32 2.67 -14.66
C ALA A 332 20.43 2.20 -13.20
N ALA A 333 19.74 1.11 -12.85
CA ALA A 333 19.97 0.41 -11.59
C ALA A 333 21.44 -0.03 -11.43
N GLY A 334 21.94 -0.01 -10.20
CA GLY A 334 23.34 -0.22 -9.85
C GLY A 334 24.23 1.03 -9.97
N THR A 335 23.73 2.13 -10.54
CA THR A 335 24.51 3.37 -10.64
C THR A 335 24.67 4.01 -9.27
N ARG A 336 25.91 4.35 -8.90
CA ARG A 336 26.21 5.16 -7.72
C ARG A 336 26.20 6.63 -8.10
N LEU A 337 25.42 7.44 -7.39
CA LEU A 337 25.23 8.86 -7.63
C LEU A 337 25.81 9.69 -6.50
N GLN A 338 26.35 10.85 -6.86
CA GLN A 338 26.53 11.99 -5.97
C GLN A 338 25.30 12.90 -6.07
N ALA A 339 25.03 13.66 -4.99
CA ALA A 339 24.03 14.71 -5.02
C ALA A 339 24.31 15.65 -6.22
N GLY A 340 23.34 15.81 -7.11
CA GLY A 340 23.43 16.65 -8.30
C GLY A 340 23.61 15.86 -9.61
N ASP A 341 23.95 14.58 -9.53
CA ASP A 341 24.00 13.73 -10.71
C ASP A 341 22.60 13.53 -11.31
N ALA A 342 22.56 13.23 -12.61
CA ALA A 342 21.32 13.07 -13.35
C ALA A 342 20.55 11.80 -12.96
N ILE A 343 19.27 11.94 -12.63
CA ILE A 343 18.30 10.84 -12.42
C ILE A 343 17.56 10.54 -13.73
N GLY A 344 17.18 11.58 -14.47
CA GLY A 344 16.43 11.46 -15.72
C GLY A 344 15.65 12.73 -16.04
N HIS A 345 14.61 12.60 -16.84
CA HIS A 345 13.78 13.72 -17.29
C HIS A 345 12.37 13.63 -16.72
N PRO A 346 11.75 14.74 -16.26
CA PRO A 346 10.34 14.74 -15.89
C PRO A 346 9.44 14.34 -17.05
N SER A 347 8.36 13.61 -16.75
CA SER A 347 7.40 13.04 -17.70
C SER A 347 6.06 12.75 -17.03
N CYS A 348 5.30 11.77 -17.53
CA CYS A 348 4.09 11.23 -16.91
C CYS A 348 4.13 9.70 -16.82
N GLU A 349 5.30 9.09 -17.03
CA GLU A 349 5.45 7.64 -16.96
C GLU A 349 5.22 7.13 -15.52
N GLY A 350 4.84 5.86 -15.37
CA GLY A 350 4.81 5.18 -14.07
C GLY A 350 3.56 5.35 -13.23
N GLY A 351 2.50 5.95 -13.76
CA GLY A 351 1.20 6.00 -13.09
C GLY A 351 0.34 7.17 -13.53
N PRO A 352 -0.82 7.38 -12.88
CA PRO A 352 -1.68 8.52 -13.13
C PRO A 352 -0.93 9.84 -12.92
N SER A 353 -1.09 10.79 -13.83
CA SER A 353 -0.51 12.12 -13.73
C SER A 353 -1.36 13.13 -14.50
N THR A 354 -1.54 14.32 -13.91
CA THR A 354 -2.27 15.43 -14.54
C THR A 354 -1.38 16.27 -15.47
N GLY A 355 -0.05 16.08 -15.41
CA GLY A 355 0.93 16.78 -16.23
C GLY A 355 2.36 16.48 -15.84
N THR A 356 3.32 16.95 -16.63
CA THR A 356 4.74 16.69 -16.41
C THR A 356 5.25 17.28 -15.09
N HIS A 357 5.71 16.42 -14.18
CA HIS A 357 6.31 16.84 -12.92
C HIS A 357 7.27 15.75 -12.42
N THR A 358 7.99 16.04 -11.33
CA THR A 358 8.74 15.07 -10.54
C THR A 358 8.05 14.90 -9.21
N HIS A 359 7.59 13.68 -8.94
CA HIS A 359 7.06 13.28 -7.65
C HIS A 359 8.20 12.73 -6.79
N LEU A 360 8.49 13.39 -5.67
CA LEU A 360 9.58 13.04 -4.75
C LEU A 360 9.02 12.61 -3.40
N ALA A 361 9.36 11.39 -2.99
CA ALA A 361 9.00 10.83 -1.69
C ALA A 361 10.19 10.17 -1.01
N ARG A 362 10.04 9.82 0.28
CA ARG A 362 11.11 9.17 1.05
C ARG A 362 10.61 8.14 2.04
N ARG A 363 11.47 7.17 2.33
CA ARG A 363 11.24 6.12 3.32
C ARG A 363 12.41 6.01 4.27
N TYR A 364 12.14 5.53 5.47
CA TYR A 364 13.17 4.99 6.37
C TYR A 364 12.76 3.60 6.84
N ASN A 365 13.62 2.60 6.65
CA ASN A 365 13.34 1.20 6.98
C ASN A 365 11.98 0.69 6.43
N GLY A 366 11.62 1.10 5.22
CA GLY A 366 10.34 0.78 4.59
C GLY A 366 9.14 1.64 5.00
N VAL A 367 9.24 2.45 6.07
CA VAL A 367 8.19 3.36 6.52
C VAL A 367 8.22 4.64 5.69
N TRP A 368 7.09 5.04 5.11
CA TRP A 368 6.94 6.32 4.44
C TRP A 368 6.97 7.47 5.46
N ILE A 369 7.83 8.46 5.24
CA ILE A 369 8.00 9.57 6.19
C ILE A 369 7.22 10.78 5.71
N ALA A 370 6.19 11.17 6.46
CA ALA A 370 5.35 12.32 6.16
C ALA A 370 6.18 13.60 5.94
N ALA A 371 5.79 14.39 4.95
CA ALA A 371 6.48 15.60 4.53
C ALA A 371 6.14 16.83 5.41
N ASP A 372 5.21 16.74 6.33
CA ASP A 372 4.65 17.90 7.04
C ASP A 372 4.50 17.75 8.55
N ARG A 373 5.09 16.70 9.12
CA ARG A 373 5.01 16.40 10.56
C ARG A 373 6.34 16.62 11.27
N ASP A 374 6.69 15.72 12.19
CA ASP A 374 7.86 15.84 13.07
C ASP A 374 9.19 15.83 12.30
N MET A 375 9.20 15.18 11.13
CA MET A 375 10.31 15.20 10.19
C MET A 375 9.81 15.71 8.83
N PRO A 376 9.70 17.02 8.60
CA PRO A 376 9.33 17.57 7.29
C PRO A 376 10.48 17.44 6.29
N PHE A 377 10.21 17.60 4.99
CA PHE A 377 11.30 17.74 4.02
C PHE A 377 12.10 19.00 4.31
N ILE A 378 13.43 18.86 4.22
CA ILE A 378 14.39 19.95 4.13
C ILE A 378 15.22 19.74 2.86
N LEU A 379 14.94 20.52 1.82
CA LEU A 379 15.56 20.41 0.49
C LEU A 379 16.31 21.69 0.17
N SER A 380 17.65 21.67 0.23
CA SER A 380 18.47 22.88 0.06
C SER A 380 18.06 24.03 0.99
N GLY A 381 17.60 23.72 2.21
CA GLY A 381 17.12 24.69 3.19
C GLY A 381 15.62 24.98 3.12
N TRP A 382 14.93 24.65 2.02
CA TRP A 382 13.48 24.74 1.94
C TRP A 382 12.81 23.70 2.82
N LYS A 383 12.04 24.15 3.81
CA LYS A 383 11.30 23.31 4.74
C LYS A 383 9.85 23.16 4.28
N SER A 384 9.35 21.94 4.13
CA SER A 384 7.94 21.71 3.82
C SER A 384 7.03 21.80 5.05
N GLY A 385 5.77 22.16 4.79
CA GLY A 385 4.67 22.12 5.76
C GLY A 385 3.34 21.90 5.06
N GLY A 386 2.40 21.27 5.75
CA GLY A 386 1.04 21.02 5.27
C GLY A 386 0.04 22.03 5.84
N SER A 387 -1.09 22.22 5.15
CA SER A 387 -2.20 23.06 5.61
C SER A 387 -3.37 22.26 6.23
N GLY A 388 -3.23 20.93 6.34
CA GLY A 388 -4.26 20.03 6.85
C GLY A 388 -5.15 19.40 5.78
N ALA A 389 -4.86 19.65 4.49
CA ALA A 389 -5.48 18.98 3.36
C ALA A 389 -4.40 18.40 2.42
N GLN A 390 -4.69 17.26 1.80
CA GLN A 390 -3.80 16.61 0.86
C GLN A 390 -3.50 17.54 -0.33
N TYR A 391 -2.26 17.55 -0.82
CA TYR A 391 -1.75 18.40 -1.92
C TYR A 391 -1.61 19.89 -1.59
N GLU A 392 -2.12 20.34 -0.44
CA GLU A 392 -1.99 21.72 0.00
C GLU A 392 -0.83 21.85 1.01
N GLY A 393 -0.02 22.88 0.84
CA GLY A 393 1.11 23.09 1.74
C GLY A 393 2.02 24.23 1.32
N THR A 394 3.11 24.39 2.07
CA THR A 394 4.11 25.44 1.87
C THR A 394 5.51 24.87 1.80
N LEU A 395 6.40 25.58 1.12
CA LEU A 395 7.85 25.51 1.30
C LEU A 395 8.32 26.84 1.91
N ILE A 396 9.13 26.73 2.96
CA ILE A 396 9.61 27.88 3.74
C ILE A 396 11.14 27.92 3.68
N LEU A 397 11.70 29.04 3.24
CA LEU A 397 13.14 29.34 3.29
C LEU A 397 13.33 30.71 3.93
N ASP A 398 13.91 30.72 5.13
CA ASP A 398 14.03 31.92 5.98
C ASP A 398 12.69 32.64 6.18
N THR A 399 12.50 33.79 5.51
CA THR A 399 11.25 34.57 5.56
C THR A 399 10.37 34.38 4.32
N THR A 400 10.85 33.63 3.32
CA THR A 400 10.14 33.35 2.09
C THR A 400 9.23 32.15 2.29
N ILE A 401 7.97 32.29 1.92
CA ILE A 401 6.96 31.24 1.97
C ILE A 401 6.39 31.10 0.57
N ILE A 402 6.42 29.88 0.05
CA ILE A 402 5.85 29.52 -1.25
C ILE A 402 4.73 28.52 -1.01
N GLU A 403 3.54 28.82 -1.51
CA GLU A 403 2.39 27.91 -1.44
C GLU A 403 2.38 26.97 -2.64
N ALA A 404 1.96 25.72 -2.42
CA ALA A 404 1.73 24.79 -3.50
C ALA A 404 0.58 25.26 -4.39
N SER A 405 0.73 25.11 -5.70
CA SER A 405 -0.32 25.40 -6.68
C SER A 405 -0.36 24.30 -7.73
N GLY A 406 -1.54 23.73 -7.99
CA GLY A 406 -1.72 22.68 -9.00
C GLY A 406 -1.38 23.10 -10.45
N TYR A 407 -0.94 24.34 -10.65
CA TYR A 407 -0.47 24.89 -11.92
C TYR A 407 0.81 25.70 -11.69
N VAL A 408 1.61 25.83 -12.75
CA VAL A 408 2.81 26.67 -12.79
C VAL A 408 2.43 28.16 -12.74
N THR A 409 2.95 28.90 -11.77
CA THR A 409 2.77 30.35 -11.63
C THR A 409 4.06 31.03 -11.12
N ASP A 410 4.17 32.35 -11.26
CA ASP A 410 5.34 33.08 -10.74
C ASP A 410 5.42 32.99 -9.19
N GLU A 411 4.28 32.81 -8.52
CA GLU A 411 4.17 32.73 -7.06
C GLU A 411 4.62 31.39 -6.48
N ASN A 412 4.64 30.31 -7.28
CA ASN A 412 5.10 28.99 -6.82
C ASN A 412 6.50 28.61 -7.31
N GLU A 413 7.25 29.57 -7.86
CA GLU A 413 8.64 29.37 -8.28
C GLU A 413 9.58 29.17 -7.06
N ILE A 414 10.43 28.15 -7.14
CA ILE A 414 11.47 27.83 -6.15
C ILE A 414 12.84 27.64 -6.84
N TYR A 415 13.90 28.01 -6.12
CA TYR A 415 15.29 27.91 -6.56
C TYR A 415 16.24 27.92 -5.35
N TRP A 416 17.53 27.68 -5.59
CA TRP A 416 18.60 27.66 -4.59
C TRP A 416 19.97 27.89 -5.23
#